data_AF-A0A835YEW1-F1
#
_entry.id   AF-A0A835YEW1-F1
#
_cell.length_a   1.000
_cell.length_b   1.000
_cell.length_c   1.000
_cell.angle_alpha   90.00
_cell.angle_beta   90.00
_cell.angle_gamma   90.00
#
_symmetry.space_group_name_H-M   'P 1'
#
loop_
_entity.id
_entity.type
_entity.pdbx_description
1 polymer ?
#
loop_
_entity_poly.entity_id
_entity_poly.type
_entity_poly.pdbx_seq_one_letter_code
_entity_poly.pdbx_strand_id
1 'polypeptide(L)'
;MAPSRGFLALGPPGGPPGGDTVVFIEGDQIEDDDTKDSLGLERWHPQSHLTTMRQLFPTASLVVCVLPTTVAPGGQSCFGAFLPAMTATGEPLGFKPAGYKAATHLAELLAEAKAEAVAARTAEAGAAPAPDEPSRAGAGAGAEAAAQAGDPAPAPVGEGEGEGGVVLVGFSKGAVVVNQLLAEMAAHEEARGAEAGTSGGVVGAGPSGAAPPSLTGGAGPGAVGPAVARPLATALAGARPALAPPAAAAVLDSIRAVHFLDAGLNCRGVHLTDPTPISHLAARHRRQPLSLVLHGTPRQWGDRRRPWIAAEKDRFLALLAEAGLPAEARSYFAGQPGSLKQHFDVIKEMRP
;
A
#
# COMPACT_ATOMS: atom_id res chain seq x y z
N MET A 1 8.44 9.83 24.65
CA MET A 1 8.60 8.37 24.59
C MET A 1 8.27 7.96 23.17
N ALA A 2 9.25 7.49 22.39
CA ALA A 2 8.95 6.88 21.10
C ALA A 2 8.14 5.61 21.36
N PRO A 3 7.04 5.36 20.63
CA PRO A 3 6.33 4.10 20.75
C PRO A 3 7.28 2.97 20.37
N SER A 4 7.43 1.99 21.26
CA SER A 4 8.35 0.86 21.11
C SER A 4 8.03 -0.06 19.92
N ARG A 5 6.92 0.18 19.22
CA ARG A 5 6.33 -0.73 18.22
C ARG A 5 6.28 -0.19 16.79
N GLY A 6 6.76 1.03 16.52
CA GLY A 6 6.79 1.59 15.16
C GLY A 6 5.41 1.88 14.55
N PHE A 7 4.32 1.73 15.29
CA PHE A 7 2.97 2.13 14.89
C PHE A 7 2.12 2.60 16.07
N LEU A 8 1.00 3.25 15.75
CA LEU A 8 -0.13 3.55 16.64
C LEU A 8 -1.40 2.98 15.98
N ALA A 9 -2.38 2.51 16.75
CA ALA A 9 -3.61 1.96 16.18
C ALA A 9 -4.87 2.40 16.93
N LEU A 10 -5.98 2.53 16.20
CA LEU A 10 -7.32 2.77 16.75
C LEU A 10 -8.33 1.82 16.12
N GLY A 11 -8.99 1.03 16.97
CA GLY A 11 -10.16 0.23 16.60
C GLY A 11 -11.44 1.10 16.47
N PRO A 12 -12.57 0.53 16.04
CA PRO A 12 -13.84 1.24 15.97
C PRO A 12 -14.40 1.41 17.38
N PRO A 13 -15.05 2.55 17.70
CA PRO A 13 -15.84 2.68 18.91
C PRO A 13 -17.10 1.81 18.78
N GLY A 14 -17.08 0.60 19.34
CA GLY A 14 -18.29 -0.21 19.57
C GLY A 14 -19.04 -0.79 18.35
N GLY A 15 -18.36 -1.27 17.29
CA GLY A 15 -19.03 -1.87 16.11
C GLY A 15 -18.30 -3.08 15.51
N PRO A 16 -18.99 -3.93 14.72
CA PRO A 16 -18.52 -5.25 14.28
C PRO A 16 -17.35 -5.20 13.27
N PRO A 17 -16.58 -6.29 13.12
CA PRO A 17 -15.37 -6.35 12.30
C PRO A 17 -15.69 -6.55 10.80
N GLY A 18 -16.22 -5.53 10.13
CA GLY A 18 -16.71 -5.67 8.74
C GLY A 18 -16.19 -4.64 7.72
N GLY A 19 -15.08 -3.93 8.02
CA GLY A 19 -14.60 -2.82 7.20
C GLY A 19 -13.11 -2.89 6.86
N ASP A 20 -12.65 -1.96 6.03
CA ASP A 20 -11.25 -1.90 5.61
C ASP A 20 -10.31 -1.52 6.73
N THR A 21 -9.07 -2.00 6.65
CA THR A 21 -7.97 -1.49 7.46
C THR A 21 -7.33 -0.32 6.73
N VAL A 22 -7.30 0.85 7.38
CA VAL A 22 -6.63 2.04 6.86
C VAL A 22 -5.24 2.12 7.45
N VAL A 23 -4.22 2.18 6.60
CA VAL A 23 -2.83 2.32 6.99
C VAL A 23 -2.35 3.70 6.55
N PHE A 24 -2.21 4.59 7.53
CA PHE A 24 -1.62 5.91 7.35
C PHE A 24 -0.12 5.83 7.63
N ILE A 25 0.71 6.24 6.67
CA ILE A 25 2.16 6.21 6.80
C ILE A 25 2.65 7.64 6.94
N GLU A 26 3.28 7.92 8.08
CA GLU A 26 3.68 9.27 8.47
C GLU A 26 4.68 9.94 7.53
N GLY A 27 4.71 11.26 7.64
CA GLY A 27 5.70 12.12 7.00
C GLY A 27 6.91 12.39 7.89
N ASP A 28 7.66 13.43 7.52
CA ASP A 28 8.72 13.99 8.37
C ASP A 28 8.15 14.51 9.70
N GLN A 29 8.93 14.32 10.76
CA GLN A 29 8.56 14.73 12.11
C GLN A 29 9.08 16.14 12.36
N ILE A 30 8.24 16.99 12.95
CA ILE A 30 8.63 18.35 13.31
C ILE A 30 9.19 18.33 14.73
N GLU A 31 10.50 18.55 14.87
CA GLU A 31 11.19 18.49 16.17
C GLU A 31 11.37 19.85 16.83
N ASP A 32 11.47 20.94 16.07
CA ASP A 32 11.69 22.29 16.59
C ASP A 32 10.40 22.96 17.07
N ASP A 33 10.46 23.63 18.22
CA ASP A 33 9.28 24.20 18.87
C ASP A 33 8.70 25.40 18.12
N ASP A 34 9.54 26.22 17.48
CA ASP A 34 9.09 27.36 16.67
C ASP A 34 8.17 26.90 15.53
N THR A 35 8.54 25.83 14.82
CA THR A 35 7.69 25.28 13.75
C THR A 35 6.43 24.67 14.33
N LYS A 36 6.49 23.94 15.45
CA LYS A 36 5.31 23.38 16.12
C LYS A 36 4.30 24.47 16.49
N ASP A 37 4.78 25.56 17.08
CA ASP A 37 3.96 26.70 17.48
C ASP A 37 3.32 27.38 16.27
N SER A 38 4.10 27.56 15.19
CA SER A 38 3.59 28.14 13.94
C SER A 38 2.52 27.28 13.26
N LEU A 39 2.61 25.95 13.40
CA LEU A 39 1.62 25.03 12.87
C LEU A 39 0.36 25.03 13.75
N GLY A 40 0.50 25.10 15.07
CA GLY A 40 -0.61 25.08 16.04
C GLY A 40 -1.45 23.79 16.01
N LEU A 41 -2.34 23.62 17.01
CA LEU A 41 -3.35 22.53 17.10
C LEU A 41 -2.77 21.10 16.91
N GLU A 42 -1.57 20.83 17.43
CA GLU A 42 -0.92 19.51 17.38
C GLU A 42 -0.90 18.88 15.97
N ARG A 43 -0.90 19.73 14.92
CA ARG A 43 -0.94 19.32 13.49
C ARG A 43 0.23 18.46 13.05
N TRP A 44 1.28 18.41 13.85
CA TRP A 44 2.51 17.66 13.58
C TRP A 44 2.53 16.32 14.33
N HIS A 45 1.59 16.09 15.25
CA HIS A 45 1.64 14.96 16.17
C HIS A 45 0.95 13.72 15.56
N PRO A 46 1.61 12.55 15.50
CA PRO A 46 1.05 11.35 14.88
C PRO A 46 -0.30 10.89 15.48
N GLN A 47 -0.52 11.10 16.78
CA GLN A 47 -1.81 10.80 17.41
C GLN A 47 -2.96 11.63 16.83
N SER A 48 -2.68 12.89 16.46
CA SER A 48 -3.66 13.78 15.82
C SER A 48 -3.99 13.31 14.42
N HIS A 49 -3.00 12.83 13.67
CA HIS A 49 -3.20 12.24 12.33
C HIS A 49 -4.02 10.96 12.42
N LEU A 50 -3.68 10.06 13.34
CA LEU A 50 -4.42 8.82 13.60
C LEU A 50 -5.91 9.11 13.90
N THR A 51 -6.18 10.09 14.75
CA THR A 51 -7.54 10.54 15.07
C THR A 51 -8.25 11.13 13.85
N THR A 52 -7.54 11.91 13.03
CA THR A 52 -8.08 12.49 11.80
C THR A 52 -8.44 11.38 10.79
N MET A 53 -7.56 10.39 10.59
CA MET A 53 -7.82 9.25 9.73
C MET A 53 -9.03 8.45 10.20
N ARG A 54 -9.19 8.27 11.52
CA ARG A 54 -10.39 7.63 12.09
C ARG A 54 -11.67 8.36 11.72
N GLN A 55 -11.66 9.69 11.71
CA GLN A 55 -12.80 10.51 11.33
C GLN A 55 -13.08 10.47 9.82
N LEU A 56 -12.04 10.48 8.99
CA LEU A 56 -12.18 10.46 7.52
C LEU A 56 -12.64 9.11 6.99
N PHE A 57 -12.29 8.03 7.67
CA PHE A 57 -12.67 6.67 7.30
C PHE A 57 -13.56 6.05 8.38
N PRO A 58 -14.77 6.54 8.65
CA PRO A 58 -15.57 6.11 9.81
C PRO A 58 -15.97 4.62 9.77
N THR A 59 -15.97 4.01 8.58
CA THR A 59 -16.32 2.59 8.37
C THR A 59 -15.12 1.63 8.50
N ALA A 60 -13.90 2.14 8.60
CA ALA A 60 -12.71 1.28 8.71
C ALA A 60 -12.77 0.42 9.98
N SER A 61 -12.43 -0.87 9.87
CA SER A 61 -12.36 -1.79 11.01
C SER A 61 -11.13 -1.56 11.88
N LEU A 62 -10.10 -0.93 11.33
CA LEU A 62 -8.87 -0.58 12.03
C LEU A 62 -8.22 0.59 11.31
N VAL A 63 -7.69 1.54 12.08
CA VAL A 63 -6.80 2.57 11.55
C VAL A 63 -5.44 2.40 12.20
N VAL A 64 -4.40 2.26 11.40
CA VAL A 64 -3.01 2.11 11.82
C VAL A 64 -2.22 3.30 11.30
N CYS A 65 -1.55 4.01 12.19
CA CYS A 65 -0.58 5.05 11.87
C CYS A 65 0.83 4.45 11.99
N VAL A 66 1.49 4.23 10.87
CA VAL A 66 2.85 3.68 10.75
C VAL A 66 3.85 4.82 10.89
N LEU A 67 4.80 4.64 11.80
CA LEU A 67 5.82 5.61 12.14
C LEU A 67 7.13 5.29 11.43
N PRO A 68 8.01 6.28 11.25
CA PRO A 68 9.35 6.03 10.71
C PRO A 68 10.14 5.08 11.62
N THR A 69 10.98 4.25 11.00
CA THR A 69 11.90 3.33 11.73
C THR A 69 12.88 4.14 12.58
N THR A 70 13.40 5.22 12.02
CA THR A 70 14.23 6.21 12.71
C THR A 70 13.92 7.61 12.20
N VAL A 71 14.28 8.64 12.96
CA VAL A 71 14.20 10.04 12.55
C VAL A 71 15.62 10.60 12.54
N ALA A 72 16.01 11.22 11.43
CA ALA A 72 17.31 11.89 11.31
C ALA A 72 17.29 13.22 12.09
N PRO A 73 18.45 13.80 12.45
CA PRO A 73 18.52 14.98 13.33
C PRO A 73 17.78 16.25 12.86
N GLY A 74 17.38 16.31 11.58
CA GLY A 74 16.57 17.41 11.04
C GLY A 74 15.08 17.07 10.92
N GLY A 75 14.59 16.05 11.64
CA GLY A 75 13.21 15.59 11.58
C GLY A 75 12.88 14.70 10.38
N GLN A 76 13.86 14.33 9.55
CA GLN A 76 13.59 13.52 8.37
C GLN A 76 13.26 12.08 8.74
N SER A 77 12.12 11.59 8.26
CA SER A 77 11.65 10.23 8.51
C SER A 77 12.42 9.20 7.68
N CYS A 78 12.90 8.14 8.34
CA CYS A 78 13.68 7.07 7.72
C CYS A 78 12.94 5.74 7.87
N PHE A 79 12.43 5.19 6.77
CA PHE A 79 11.65 3.94 6.74
C PHE A 79 12.53 2.73 6.42
N GLY A 80 13.61 2.54 7.19
CA GLY A 80 14.60 1.48 6.95
C GLY A 80 14.05 0.05 7.06
N ALA A 81 12.94 -0.14 7.76
CA ALA A 81 12.25 -1.43 7.82
C ALA A 81 11.46 -1.75 6.53
N PHE A 82 11.07 -0.73 5.75
CA PHE A 82 10.35 -0.90 4.48
C PHE A 82 11.28 -0.81 3.26
N LEU A 83 12.22 0.13 3.28
CA LEU A 83 13.08 0.39 2.13
C LEU A 83 14.29 -0.57 2.11
N PRO A 84 14.65 -1.16 0.97
CA PRO A 84 15.85 -1.98 0.86
C PRO A 84 17.14 -1.16 0.94
N ALA A 85 17.12 0.08 0.43
CA ALA A 85 18.24 1.00 0.48
C ALA A 85 17.74 2.46 0.48
N MET A 86 18.34 3.28 1.34
CA MET A 86 18.02 4.71 1.46
C MET A 86 19.27 5.50 1.89
N THR A 87 19.23 6.82 1.74
CA THR A 87 20.23 7.75 2.28
C THR A 87 20.11 7.85 3.81
N ALA A 88 21.05 8.56 4.44
CA ALA A 88 21.00 8.86 5.88
C ALA A 88 19.77 9.72 6.29
N THR A 89 19.17 10.45 5.35
CA THR A 89 18.00 11.32 5.53
C THR A 89 16.70 10.70 5.00
N GLY A 90 16.73 9.41 4.65
CA GLY A 90 15.54 8.62 4.32
C GLY A 90 15.08 8.71 2.88
N GLU A 91 15.84 9.34 1.97
CA GLU A 91 15.53 9.32 0.54
C GLU A 91 15.80 7.93 -0.06
N PRO A 92 14.87 7.39 -0.87
CA PRO A 92 15.03 6.06 -1.45
C PRO A 92 16.13 6.04 -2.53
N LEU A 93 16.97 5.01 -2.54
CA LEU A 93 17.97 4.78 -3.59
C LEU A 93 17.40 3.98 -4.78
N GLY A 94 16.08 4.03 -4.94
CA GLY A 94 15.29 3.26 -5.89
C GLY A 94 14.33 2.29 -5.19
N PHE A 95 13.30 1.89 -5.92
CA PHE A 95 12.29 0.95 -5.46
C PHE A 95 12.55 -0.41 -6.12
N LYS A 96 12.80 -1.43 -5.31
CA LYS A 96 13.15 -2.77 -5.80
C LYS A 96 12.42 -3.83 -4.97
N PRO A 97 11.83 -4.86 -5.57
CA PRO A 97 11.12 -5.92 -4.86
C PRO A 97 12.10 -6.90 -4.17
N ALA A 98 12.98 -6.38 -3.32
CA ALA A 98 14.08 -7.10 -2.69
C ALA A 98 13.58 -8.05 -1.59
N GLY A 99 12.99 -9.18 -2.01
CA GLY A 99 12.43 -10.18 -1.10
C GLY A 99 11.14 -9.74 -0.40
N TYR A 100 10.39 -8.80 -0.98
CA TYR A 100 9.12 -8.30 -0.43
C TYR A 100 9.24 -7.74 0.99
N LYS A 101 10.32 -7.00 1.24
CA LYS A 101 10.65 -6.46 2.56
C LYS A 101 9.54 -5.55 3.10
N ALA A 102 9.02 -4.64 2.29
CA ALA A 102 8.00 -3.70 2.73
C ALA A 102 6.67 -4.41 3.03
N ALA A 103 6.24 -5.32 2.16
CA ALA A 103 4.99 -6.06 2.34
C ALA A 103 5.07 -7.04 3.53
N THR A 104 6.23 -7.67 3.74
CA THR A 104 6.45 -8.55 4.90
C THR A 104 6.35 -7.76 6.19
N HIS A 105 7.05 -6.63 6.27
CA HIS A 105 7.01 -5.78 7.44
C HIS A 105 5.62 -5.18 7.69
N LEU A 106 4.91 -4.77 6.63
CA LEU A 106 3.52 -4.32 6.77
C LEU A 106 2.61 -5.43 7.31
N ALA A 107 2.79 -6.67 6.86
CA ALA A 107 2.01 -7.81 7.35
C ALA A 107 2.21 -8.04 8.85
N GLU A 108 3.45 -7.91 9.34
CA GLU A 108 3.78 -8.01 10.77
C GLU A 108 3.08 -6.91 11.58
N LEU A 109 3.21 -5.65 11.16
CA LEU A 109 2.56 -4.52 11.83
C LEU A 109 1.04 -4.67 11.87
N LEU A 110 0.43 -5.12 10.77
CA LEU A 110 -1.02 -5.34 10.72
C LEU A 110 -1.47 -6.50 11.61
N ALA A 111 -0.70 -7.58 11.69
CA ALA A 111 -0.98 -8.70 12.58
C ALA A 111 -0.93 -8.27 14.06
N GLU A 112 0.11 -7.51 14.43
CA GLU A 112 0.27 -6.95 15.78
C GLU A 112 -0.87 -5.98 16.11
N ALA A 113 -1.18 -5.03 15.24
CA ALA A 113 -2.25 -4.05 15.45
C ALA A 113 -3.63 -4.72 15.57
N LYS A 114 -3.90 -5.75 14.76
CA LYS A 114 -5.14 -6.55 14.87
C LYS A 114 -5.19 -7.28 16.22
N ALA A 115 -4.10 -7.89 16.66
CA ALA A 115 -4.02 -8.59 17.94
C ALA A 115 -4.25 -7.63 19.13
N GLU A 116 -3.65 -6.44 19.11
CA GLU A 116 -3.89 -5.40 20.12
C GLU A 116 -5.35 -4.95 20.15
N ALA A 117 -5.96 -4.73 18.97
CA ALA A 117 -7.35 -4.33 18.89
C ALA A 117 -8.30 -5.42 19.43
N VAL A 118 -8.01 -6.70 19.19
CA VAL A 118 -8.76 -7.83 19.78
C VAL A 118 -8.59 -7.83 21.30
N ALA A 119 -7.35 -7.70 21.80
CA ALA A 119 -7.08 -7.71 23.23
C ALA A 119 -7.78 -6.56 23.97
N ALA A 120 -7.78 -5.36 23.41
CA ALA A 120 -8.47 -4.20 23.97
C ALA A 120 -9.98 -4.42 24.09
N ARG A 121 -10.62 -4.98 23.04
CA ARG A 121 -12.06 -5.31 23.07
C ARG A 121 -12.40 -6.38 24.11
N THR A 122 -11.55 -7.40 24.25
CA THR A 122 -11.75 -8.45 25.27
C THR A 122 -11.62 -7.87 26.68
N ALA A 123 -10.70 -6.94 26.92
CA ALA A 123 -10.55 -6.26 28.20
C ALA A 123 -11.78 -5.38 28.53
N GLU A 124 -12.31 -4.63 27.56
CA GLU A 124 -13.52 -3.82 27.72
C GLU A 124 -14.77 -4.68 27.98
N ALA A 125 -14.92 -5.82 27.28
CA ALA A 125 -16.02 -6.75 27.49
C ALA A 125 -15.95 -7.48 28.84
N GLY A 126 -14.74 -7.76 29.33
CA GLY A 126 -14.51 -8.36 30.66
C GLY A 126 -14.69 -7.38 31.83
N ALA A 127 -14.76 -6.08 31.56
CA ALA A 127 -14.99 -5.02 32.55
C ALA A 127 -16.47 -4.66 32.74
N ALA A 128 -17.39 -5.58 32.42
CA ALA A 128 -18.81 -5.40 32.70
C ALA A 128 -19.03 -5.13 34.21
N PRO A 129 -19.89 -4.16 34.58
CA PRO A 129 -20.17 -3.88 35.98
C PRO A 129 -20.79 -5.11 36.65
N ALA A 130 -20.39 -5.36 37.90
CA ALA A 130 -21.00 -6.39 38.74
C ALA A 130 -22.53 -6.26 38.70
N PRO A 131 -23.29 -7.35 38.67
CA PRO A 131 -24.74 -7.25 38.72
C PRO A 131 -25.13 -6.56 40.03
N ASP A 132 -25.81 -5.43 39.92
CA ASP A 132 -26.48 -4.79 41.06
C ASP A 132 -27.39 -5.82 41.72
N GLU A 133 -27.24 -5.98 43.03
CA GLU A 133 -28.07 -6.86 43.84
C GLU A 133 -29.57 -6.51 43.63
N PRO A 134 -30.42 -7.51 43.36
CA PRO A 134 -31.85 -7.25 43.25
C PRO A 134 -32.44 -6.98 44.63
N SER A 135 -32.81 -5.72 44.86
CA SER A 135 -33.71 -5.33 45.95
C SER A 135 -35.05 -6.07 45.82
N ARG A 136 -35.37 -6.84 46.86
CA ARG A 136 -36.64 -7.55 47.04
C ARG A 136 -37.77 -6.56 47.29
N ALA A 137 -38.82 -6.58 46.46
CA ALA A 137 -40.23 -6.56 46.90
C ALA A 137 -41.19 -6.65 45.71
N GLY A 138 -42.25 -7.46 45.85
CA GLY A 138 -43.51 -7.26 45.12
C GLY A 138 -44.00 -8.46 44.31
N ALA A 139 -44.79 -9.32 44.96
CA ALA A 139 -45.54 -10.40 44.35
C ALA A 139 -46.71 -9.90 43.48
N GLY A 140 -47.05 -10.66 42.44
CA GLY A 140 -48.30 -10.51 41.69
C GLY A 140 -48.45 -11.60 40.63
N ALA A 141 -49.41 -12.51 40.85
CA ALA A 141 -49.71 -13.68 40.03
C ALA A 141 -50.50 -13.35 38.74
N GLY A 142 -50.42 -14.24 37.74
CA GLY A 142 -51.34 -14.23 36.59
C GLY A 142 -50.95 -15.12 35.41
N ALA A 143 -51.41 -16.37 35.49
CA ALA A 143 -51.67 -17.41 34.47
C ALA A 143 -51.49 -17.17 32.94
N GLU A 144 -50.97 -18.25 32.32
CA GLU A 144 -51.37 -18.91 31.06
C GLU A 144 -51.23 -18.20 29.69
N ALA A 145 -50.42 -18.79 28.79
CA ALA A 145 -50.94 -19.46 27.58
C ALA A 145 -49.83 -20.08 26.69
N ALA A 146 -50.04 -21.37 26.40
CA ALA A 146 -49.86 -22.11 25.14
C ALA A 146 -48.55 -22.03 24.33
N ALA A 147 -48.04 -23.24 24.09
CA ALA A 147 -46.97 -23.63 23.19
C ALA A 147 -47.26 -23.35 21.71
N GLN A 148 -46.19 -23.06 20.95
CA GLN A 148 -46.02 -23.61 19.61
C GLN A 148 -44.53 -23.71 19.26
N ALA A 149 -44.08 -24.96 19.17
CA ALA A 149 -42.81 -25.35 18.61
C ALA A 149 -42.89 -25.28 17.08
N GLY A 150 -41.91 -24.60 16.49
CA GLY A 150 -41.64 -24.64 15.05
C GLY A 150 -40.14 -24.48 14.87
N ASP A 151 -39.46 -25.56 14.52
CA ASP A 151 -38.07 -25.55 14.08
C ASP A 151 -37.91 -24.64 12.85
N PRO A 152 -37.07 -23.61 12.87
CA PRO A 152 -36.56 -23.05 11.63
C PRO A 152 -35.36 -23.88 11.18
N ALA A 153 -35.53 -24.50 10.02
CA ALA A 153 -34.47 -25.16 9.26
C ALA A 153 -33.19 -24.30 9.20
N PRO A 154 -32.00 -24.92 9.17
CA PRO A 154 -30.74 -24.18 9.11
C PRO A 154 -30.70 -23.36 7.83
N ALA A 155 -30.62 -22.03 8.00
CA ALA A 155 -30.34 -21.11 6.91
C ALA A 155 -29.02 -21.53 6.23
N PRO A 156 -28.90 -21.36 4.90
CA PRO A 156 -27.69 -21.70 4.18
C PRO A 156 -26.53 -20.92 4.79
N VAL A 157 -25.45 -21.64 5.10
CA VAL A 157 -24.13 -21.09 5.43
C VAL A 157 -23.79 -20.04 4.38
N GLY A 158 -23.99 -18.77 4.75
CA GLY A 158 -23.62 -17.61 3.97
C GLY A 158 -22.11 -17.60 3.80
N GLU A 159 -21.73 -17.55 2.54
CA GLU A 159 -20.38 -17.42 2.03
C GLU A 159 -19.60 -16.32 2.78
N GLY A 160 -18.40 -16.68 3.24
CA GLY A 160 -17.32 -15.84 3.79
C GLY A 160 -17.69 -14.46 4.33
N GLU A 161 -17.54 -14.27 5.64
CA GLU A 161 -17.28 -12.94 6.22
C GLU A 161 -16.10 -12.32 5.44
N GLY A 162 -16.41 -11.40 4.52
CA GLY A 162 -15.45 -10.85 3.59
C GLY A 162 -14.35 -10.14 4.35
N GLU A 163 -13.12 -10.66 4.29
CA GLU A 163 -11.97 -10.05 4.94
C GLU A 163 -11.82 -8.60 4.42
N GLY A 164 -11.96 -7.62 5.33
CA GLY A 164 -11.73 -6.22 5.03
C GLY A 164 -10.35 -6.02 4.41
N GLY A 165 -10.22 -5.14 3.43
CA GLY A 165 -8.97 -4.96 2.69
C GLY A 165 -8.24 -3.74 3.18
N VAL A 166 -7.16 -3.41 2.48
CA VAL A 166 -6.22 -2.40 2.93
C VAL A 166 -6.35 -1.15 2.07
N VAL A 167 -6.49 -0.01 2.74
CA VAL A 167 -6.36 1.32 2.15
C VAL A 167 -5.06 1.92 2.65
N LEU A 168 -4.16 2.25 1.74
CA LEU A 168 -2.89 2.90 2.06
C LEU A 168 -3.01 4.41 1.91
N VAL A 169 -2.52 5.17 2.87
CA VAL A 169 -2.40 6.64 2.81
C VAL A 169 -0.96 7.01 3.15
N GLY A 170 -0.16 7.37 2.15
CA GLY A 170 1.23 7.80 2.35
C GLY A 170 1.33 9.31 2.39
N PHE A 171 1.60 9.88 3.56
CA PHE A 171 1.73 11.32 3.74
C PHE A 171 3.18 11.79 3.56
N SER A 172 3.41 12.84 2.77
CA SER A 172 4.72 13.47 2.62
C SER A 172 5.81 12.45 2.23
N LYS A 173 6.79 12.19 3.11
CA LYS A 173 7.81 11.15 2.92
C LYS A 173 7.26 9.73 3.03
N GLY A 174 6.15 9.48 3.73
CA GLY A 174 5.47 8.18 3.75
C GLY A 174 5.09 7.64 2.37
N ALA A 175 5.00 8.51 1.35
CA ALA A 175 4.84 8.13 -0.05
C ALA A 175 5.97 7.20 -0.58
N VAL A 176 7.17 7.24 0.00
CA VAL A 176 8.26 6.33 -0.41
C VAL A 176 7.96 4.88 -0.06
N VAL A 177 7.30 4.66 1.08
CA VAL A 177 6.85 3.33 1.49
C VAL A 177 5.75 2.85 0.56
N VAL A 178 4.82 3.74 0.20
CA VAL A 178 3.77 3.44 -0.78
C VAL A 178 4.38 3.04 -2.14
N ASN A 179 5.35 3.79 -2.66
CA ASN A 179 6.04 3.45 -3.90
C ASN A 179 6.74 2.10 -3.82
N GLN A 180 7.38 1.80 -2.70
CA GLN A 180 8.03 0.50 -2.48
C GLN A 180 7.00 -0.64 -2.44
N LEU A 181 5.86 -0.47 -1.77
CA LEU A 181 4.77 -1.46 -1.75
C LEU A 181 4.16 -1.67 -3.14
N LEU A 182 3.99 -0.60 -3.94
CA LEU A 182 3.53 -0.71 -5.32
C LEU A 182 4.55 -1.44 -6.22
N ALA A 183 5.85 -1.21 -6.02
CA ALA A 183 6.90 -1.92 -6.74
C ALA A 183 6.91 -3.42 -6.37
N GLU A 184 6.70 -3.76 -5.10
CA GLU A 184 6.54 -5.14 -4.65
C GLU A 184 5.26 -5.78 -5.18
N MET A 185 4.14 -5.05 -5.22
CA MET A 185 2.88 -5.52 -5.82
C MET A 185 3.05 -5.84 -7.30
N ALA A 186 3.74 -4.97 -8.04
CA ALA A 186 4.04 -5.17 -9.46
C ALA A 186 4.86 -6.46 -9.69
N ALA A 187 5.92 -6.65 -8.91
CA ALA A 187 6.76 -7.84 -8.99
C ALA A 187 6.01 -9.12 -8.59
N HIS A 188 5.11 -9.02 -7.61
CA HIS A 188 4.25 -10.14 -7.23
C HIS A 188 3.35 -10.56 -8.39
N GLU A 189 2.70 -9.59 -9.05
CA GLU A 189 1.83 -9.88 -10.19
C GLU A 189 2.61 -10.45 -11.39
N GLU A 190 3.83 -9.95 -11.65
CA GLU A 190 4.73 -10.52 -12.66
C GLU A 190 5.04 -12.00 -12.37
N ALA A 191 5.43 -12.33 -11.14
CA ALA A 191 5.72 -13.69 -10.71
C ALA A 191 4.51 -14.62 -10.87
N ARG A 192 3.31 -14.15 -10.50
CA ARG A 192 2.05 -14.90 -10.66
C ARG A 192 1.74 -15.20 -12.13
N GLY A 193 1.91 -14.22 -13.00
CA GLY A 193 1.71 -14.41 -14.45
C GLY A 193 2.69 -15.41 -15.04
N ALA A 194 3.94 -15.42 -14.55
CA ALA A 194 4.94 -16.38 -14.98
C ALA A 194 4.56 -17.82 -14.58
N GLU A 195 4.06 -18.05 -13.36
CA GLU A 195 3.65 -19.40 -12.92
C GLU A 195 2.49 -19.96 -13.75
N ALA A 196 1.46 -19.15 -14.00
CA ALA A 196 0.30 -19.53 -14.80
C ALA A 196 0.64 -19.87 -16.26
N GLY A 197 1.66 -19.21 -16.84
CA GLY A 197 2.15 -19.50 -18.19
C GLY A 197 2.92 -20.83 -18.30
N THR A 198 3.49 -21.34 -17.21
CA THR A 198 4.25 -22.60 -17.21
C THR A 198 3.42 -23.86 -17.02
N SER A 199 2.17 -23.76 -16.55
CA SER A 199 1.28 -24.92 -16.36
C SER A 199 0.42 -25.27 -17.59
N GLY A 200 0.46 -24.46 -18.66
CA GLY A 200 -0.37 -24.63 -19.88
C GLY A 200 0.30 -25.28 -21.10
N GLY A 201 1.51 -25.85 -20.97
CA GLY A 201 2.35 -26.22 -22.11
C GLY A 201 2.68 -27.72 -22.25
N VAL A 202 1.70 -28.61 -22.31
CA VAL A 202 1.87 -29.96 -22.90
C VAL A 202 0.67 -30.27 -23.81
N VAL A 203 0.77 -29.85 -25.07
CA VAL A 203 0.13 -30.57 -26.18
C VAL A 203 1.13 -30.56 -27.31
N GLY A 204 1.77 -31.71 -27.48
CA GLY A 204 2.69 -31.97 -28.57
C GLY A 204 1.96 -31.96 -29.90
N ALA A 205 2.60 -31.33 -30.88
CA ALA A 205 2.39 -31.61 -32.29
C ALA A 205 3.71 -31.31 -33.02
N GLY A 206 4.48 -32.36 -33.31
CA GLY A 206 5.41 -32.33 -34.44
C GLY A 206 4.61 -32.17 -35.75
N PRO A 207 5.25 -31.73 -36.85
CA PRO A 207 5.99 -32.68 -37.70
C PRO A 207 7.36 -32.13 -38.16
N SER A 208 8.35 -33.01 -38.40
CA SER A 208 8.73 -33.54 -39.74
C SER A 208 8.99 -32.41 -40.75
N GLY A 209 10.22 -32.09 -41.17
CA GLY A 209 11.17 -33.00 -41.81
C GLY A 209 11.11 -32.78 -43.33
N ALA A 210 11.92 -31.86 -43.87
CA ALA A 210 12.30 -31.84 -45.29
C ALA A 210 13.41 -30.78 -45.57
N ALA A 211 14.52 -31.25 -46.11
CA ALA A 211 15.49 -30.52 -46.92
C ALA A 211 15.86 -31.44 -48.11
N PRO A 212 16.59 -31.01 -49.16
CA PRO A 212 16.60 -29.76 -49.94
C PRO A 212 16.35 -30.07 -51.46
N PRO A 213 16.72 -29.20 -52.44
CA PRO A 213 18.07 -29.37 -53.02
C PRO A 213 18.77 -28.08 -53.50
N SER A 214 20.07 -28.27 -53.72
CA SER A 214 21.13 -27.35 -54.11
C SER A 214 21.24 -27.12 -55.63
N LEU A 215 21.65 -25.91 -56.04
CA LEU A 215 22.30 -25.58 -57.32
C LEU A 215 23.27 -24.40 -57.05
N THR A 216 24.58 -24.61 -56.92
CA THR A 216 25.67 -24.61 -57.94
C THR A 216 25.94 -23.27 -58.64
N GLY A 217 27.20 -22.81 -58.52
CA GLY A 217 27.83 -21.66 -59.22
C GLY A 217 28.10 -20.48 -58.27
N GLY A 218 29.27 -19.88 -58.16
CA GLY A 218 30.57 -20.03 -58.82
C GLY A 218 31.61 -19.19 -58.06
N ALA A 219 32.88 -19.57 -58.18
CA ALA A 219 34.00 -19.08 -57.38
C ALA A 219 34.51 -17.69 -57.79
N GLY A 220 34.94 -16.90 -56.81
CA GLY A 220 35.77 -15.70 -56.96
C GLY A 220 36.62 -15.50 -55.70
N PRO A 221 37.94 -15.21 -55.80
CA PRO A 221 38.85 -15.30 -54.66
C PRO A 221 39.11 -13.96 -53.96
N GLY A 222 39.42 -14.03 -52.66
CA GLY A 222 40.33 -13.09 -51.99
C GLY A 222 39.70 -12.00 -51.13
N ALA A 223 39.61 -12.25 -49.82
CA ALA A 223 40.00 -11.28 -48.78
C ALA A 223 39.95 -11.95 -47.41
N VAL A 224 41.11 -12.03 -46.76
CA VAL A 224 41.32 -12.47 -45.39
C VAL A 224 41.13 -11.25 -44.49
N GLY A 225 40.17 -11.29 -43.57
CA GLY A 225 39.86 -10.19 -42.63
C GLY A 225 38.93 -10.67 -41.52
N PRO A 226 39.05 -10.15 -40.29
CA PRO A 226 39.02 -10.95 -39.08
C PRO A 226 37.62 -11.37 -38.64
N ALA A 227 37.59 -12.51 -37.94
CA ALA A 227 36.44 -13.04 -37.23
C ALA A 227 35.80 -11.96 -36.35
N VAL A 228 34.67 -11.43 -36.81
CA VAL A 228 33.73 -10.71 -35.94
C VAL A 228 33.12 -11.78 -35.04
N ALA A 229 33.73 -11.95 -33.87
CA ALA A 229 33.12 -12.67 -32.77
C ALA A 229 31.76 -12.02 -32.53
N ARG A 230 30.69 -12.70 -33.00
CA ARG A 230 29.34 -12.46 -32.49
C ARG A 230 29.46 -12.46 -30.97
N PRO A 231 29.05 -11.40 -30.25
CA PRO A 231 28.92 -11.53 -28.82
C PRO A 231 27.95 -12.68 -28.59
N LEU A 232 28.49 -13.74 -27.97
CA LEU A 232 27.71 -14.75 -27.31
C LEU A 232 26.76 -13.95 -26.41
N ALA A 233 25.48 -13.90 -26.80
CA ALA A 233 24.44 -13.45 -25.89
C ALA A 233 24.47 -14.47 -24.75
N THR A 234 25.32 -14.22 -23.76
CA THR A 234 25.26 -14.88 -22.48
C THR A 234 23.92 -14.48 -21.93
N ALA A 235 22.94 -15.35 -22.14
CA ALA A 235 21.70 -15.37 -21.43
C ALA A 235 22.05 -15.43 -19.94
N LEU A 236 22.17 -14.26 -19.32
CA LEU A 236 21.68 -14.09 -17.97
C LEU A 236 20.17 -14.30 -18.11
N ALA A 237 19.76 -15.56 -18.10
CA ALA A 237 18.42 -15.94 -17.76
C ALA A 237 18.17 -15.30 -16.40
N GLY A 238 17.54 -14.12 -16.40
CA GLY A 238 17.13 -13.46 -15.18
C GLY A 238 16.37 -14.48 -14.38
N ALA A 239 16.80 -14.71 -13.14
CA ALA A 239 16.06 -15.58 -12.23
C ALA A 239 14.60 -15.13 -12.26
N ARG A 240 13.67 -16.07 -12.49
CA ARG A 240 12.24 -15.75 -12.52
C ARG A 240 11.89 -15.00 -11.24
N PRO A 241 11.10 -13.91 -11.31
CA PRO A 241 10.69 -13.21 -10.11
C PRO A 241 9.96 -14.22 -9.20
N ALA A 242 10.43 -14.35 -7.97
CA ALA A 242 9.86 -15.26 -6.99
C ALA A 242 8.54 -14.68 -6.47
N LEU A 243 7.57 -15.53 -6.15
CA LEU A 243 6.36 -15.09 -5.46
C LEU A 243 6.68 -14.52 -4.07
N ALA A 244 5.78 -13.65 -3.59
CA ALA A 244 5.87 -13.12 -2.25
C ALA A 244 5.61 -14.21 -1.21
N PRO A 245 6.25 -14.14 -0.02
CA PRO A 245 5.88 -14.99 1.11
C PRO A 245 4.37 -14.89 1.40
N PRO A 246 3.70 -15.94 1.92
CA PRO A 246 2.24 -15.98 2.03
C PRO A 246 1.61 -14.76 2.73
N ALA A 247 2.19 -14.30 3.85
CA ALA A 247 1.69 -13.13 4.57
C ALA A 247 1.86 -11.83 3.77
N ALA A 248 3.00 -11.64 3.11
CA ALA A 248 3.25 -10.50 2.24
C ALA A 248 2.33 -10.51 1.02
N ALA A 249 2.14 -11.69 0.39
CA ALA A 249 1.21 -11.88 -0.72
C ALA A 249 -0.22 -11.51 -0.31
N ALA A 250 -0.69 -11.98 0.84
CA ALA A 250 -2.02 -11.67 1.37
C ALA A 250 -2.21 -10.16 1.57
N VAL A 251 -1.20 -9.44 2.11
CA VAL A 251 -1.26 -7.99 2.24
C VAL A 251 -1.32 -7.31 0.87
N LEU A 252 -0.43 -7.68 -0.07
CA LEU A 252 -0.42 -7.09 -1.42
C LEU A 252 -1.73 -7.34 -2.17
N ASP A 253 -2.32 -8.53 -2.03
CA ASP A 253 -3.62 -8.85 -2.60
C ASP A 253 -4.77 -8.14 -1.87
N SER A 254 -4.64 -7.82 -0.58
CA SER A 254 -5.69 -7.09 0.15
C SER A 254 -5.75 -5.58 -0.15
N ILE A 255 -4.71 -4.98 -0.72
CA ILE A 255 -4.68 -3.53 -1.02
C ILE A 255 -5.68 -3.20 -2.14
N ARG A 256 -6.59 -2.27 -1.84
CA ARG A 256 -7.71 -1.85 -2.71
C ARG A 256 -7.57 -0.41 -3.20
N ALA A 257 -7.03 0.45 -2.35
CA ALA A 257 -6.90 1.87 -2.61
C ALA A 257 -5.58 2.41 -2.06
N VAL A 258 -5.01 3.36 -2.79
CA VAL A 258 -3.76 4.02 -2.45
C VAL A 258 -3.91 5.53 -2.61
N HIS A 259 -3.66 6.26 -1.53
CA HIS A 259 -3.68 7.70 -1.46
C HIS A 259 -2.26 8.23 -1.27
N PHE A 260 -1.73 8.93 -2.26
CA PHE A 260 -0.53 9.75 -2.09
C PHE A 260 -0.94 11.10 -1.53
N LEU A 261 -0.66 11.37 -0.27
CA LEU A 261 -1.08 12.59 0.40
C LEU A 261 0.07 13.60 0.48
N ASP A 262 0.00 14.62 -0.37
CA ASP A 262 0.98 15.70 -0.48
C ASP A 262 2.44 15.20 -0.48
N ALA A 263 2.66 14.17 -1.30
CA ALA A 263 3.93 13.48 -1.45
C ALA A 263 5.04 14.47 -1.85
N GLY A 264 6.17 14.38 -1.16
CA GLY A 264 7.29 15.29 -1.38
C GLY A 264 8.62 14.71 -0.93
N LEU A 265 9.65 14.93 -1.76
CA LEU A 265 11.05 14.57 -1.47
C LEU A 265 11.98 15.72 -1.85
N ASN A 266 13.19 15.69 -1.29
CA ASN A 266 14.28 16.59 -1.65
C ASN A 266 15.09 16.10 -2.86
N CYS A 267 14.72 14.93 -3.41
CA CYS A 267 15.30 14.34 -4.61
C CYS A 267 14.18 13.79 -5.52
N ARG A 268 14.58 13.26 -6.68
CA ARG A 268 13.70 12.49 -7.58
C ARG A 268 13.23 11.19 -6.94
N GLY A 269 12.14 10.63 -7.46
CA GLY A 269 11.56 9.37 -6.98
C GLY A 269 10.35 9.56 -6.06
N VAL A 270 9.63 10.68 -6.21
CA VAL A 270 8.37 10.93 -5.49
C VAL A 270 7.26 10.01 -6.01
N HIS A 271 7.30 9.69 -7.29
CA HIS A 271 6.36 8.75 -7.94
C HIS A 271 7.10 7.78 -8.86
N LEU A 272 6.51 6.62 -9.10
CA LEU A 272 7.01 5.65 -10.07
C LEU A 272 6.89 6.20 -11.49
N THR A 273 8.02 6.27 -12.21
CA THR A 273 8.08 6.80 -13.58
C THR A 273 8.65 5.80 -14.59
N ASP A 274 8.95 4.58 -14.15
CA ASP A 274 9.28 3.45 -15.00
C ASP A 274 7.97 2.78 -15.47
N PRO A 275 7.75 2.58 -16.78
CA PRO A 275 6.56 1.89 -17.30
C PRO A 275 6.46 0.42 -16.84
N THR A 276 7.56 -0.25 -16.50
CA THR A 276 7.58 -1.69 -16.24
C THR A 276 6.73 -2.05 -15.02
N PRO A 277 6.93 -1.48 -13.82
CA PRO A 277 6.05 -1.76 -12.68
C PRO A 277 4.59 -1.37 -12.94
N ILE A 278 4.35 -0.28 -13.69
CA ILE A 278 3.01 0.21 -14.01
C ILE A 278 2.24 -0.80 -14.84
N SER A 279 2.89 -1.44 -15.80
CA SER A 279 2.27 -2.48 -16.64
C SER A 279 1.76 -3.67 -15.81
N HIS A 280 2.52 -4.06 -14.78
CA HIS A 280 2.12 -5.13 -13.86
C HIS A 280 1.05 -4.70 -12.87
N LEU A 281 1.07 -3.43 -12.40
CA LEU A 281 -0.04 -2.87 -11.61
C LEU A 281 -1.35 -2.86 -12.41
N ALA A 282 -1.29 -2.56 -13.71
CA ALA A 282 -2.46 -2.62 -14.58
C ALA A 282 -2.98 -4.06 -14.75
N ALA A 283 -2.09 -5.04 -14.88
CA ALA A 283 -2.48 -6.46 -14.85
C ALA A 283 -3.15 -6.84 -13.53
N ARG A 284 -2.57 -6.40 -12.40
CA ARG A 284 -3.11 -6.59 -11.05
C ARG A 284 -4.50 -5.97 -10.90
N HIS A 285 -4.73 -4.77 -11.45
CA HIS A 285 -6.03 -4.10 -11.42
C HIS A 285 -7.13 -4.86 -12.18
N ARG A 286 -6.80 -5.45 -13.33
CA ARG A 286 -7.76 -6.26 -14.10
C ARG A 286 -8.20 -7.50 -13.34
N ARG A 287 -7.28 -8.12 -12.58
CA ARG A 287 -7.58 -9.26 -11.71
C ARG A 287 -8.39 -8.83 -10.48
N GLN A 288 -8.00 -7.72 -9.87
CA GLN A 288 -8.62 -7.22 -8.66
C GLN A 288 -8.49 -5.69 -8.64
N PRO A 289 -9.60 -4.94 -8.61
CA PRO A 289 -9.58 -3.49 -8.73
C PRO A 289 -8.63 -2.82 -7.72
N LEU A 290 -7.84 -1.88 -8.23
CA LEU A 290 -6.95 -1.00 -7.48
C LEU A 290 -7.27 0.45 -7.85
N SER A 291 -7.55 1.28 -6.85
CA SER A 291 -7.75 2.73 -7.01
C SER A 291 -6.52 3.50 -6.56
N LEU A 292 -6.09 4.51 -7.33
CA LEU A 292 -5.05 5.44 -6.91
C LEU A 292 -5.53 6.88 -6.93
N VAL A 293 -5.26 7.61 -5.85
CA VAL A 293 -5.58 9.03 -5.74
C VAL A 293 -4.35 9.79 -5.27
N LEU A 294 -3.98 10.81 -6.04
CA LEU A 294 -2.90 11.72 -5.71
C LEU A 294 -3.50 13.01 -5.19
N HIS A 295 -3.20 13.34 -3.94
CA HIS A 295 -3.62 14.56 -3.29
C HIS A 295 -2.42 15.49 -3.20
N GLY A 296 -2.57 16.77 -3.56
CA GLY A 296 -1.46 17.70 -3.44
C GLY A 296 -1.87 19.14 -3.22
N THR A 297 -0.94 19.86 -2.60
CA THR A 297 -1.06 21.28 -2.26
C THR A 297 -0.07 22.11 -3.10
N PRO A 298 -0.22 23.45 -3.13
CA PRO A 298 0.76 24.32 -3.77
C PRO A 298 2.17 24.21 -3.15
N ARG A 299 2.30 23.70 -1.91
CA ARG A 299 3.59 23.46 -1.26
C ARG A 299 4.43 22.41 -1.99
N GLN A 300 3.80 21.39 -2.59
CA GLN A 300 4.51 20.33 -3.32
C GLN A 300 4.36 20.52 -4.83
N TRP A 301 3.14 20.59 -5.34
CA TRP A 301 2.89 20.66 -6.79
C TRP A 301 3.19 22.02 -7.40
N GLY A 302 3.25 23.08 -6.59
CA GLY A 302 3.62 24.44 -7.01
C GLY A 302 5.08 24.81 -6.72
N ASP A 303 5.89 23.88 -6.21
CA ASP A 303 7.25 24.20 -5.76
C ASP A 303 8.23 24.36 -6.94
N ARG A 304 8.58 25.62 -7.22
CA ARG A 304 9.53 25.98 -8.29
C ARG A 304 10.97 25.51 -8.03
N ARG A 305 11.33 25.24 -6.77
CA ARG A 305 12.66 24.70 -6.40
C ARG A 305 12.72 23.19 -6.56
N ARG A 306 11.57 22.52 -6.51
CA ARG A 306 11.44 21.07 -6.65
C ARG A 306 10.50 20.72 -7.81
N PRO A 307 10.80 21.19 -9.04
CA PRO A 307 9.90 21.02 -10.19
C PRO A 307 9.69 19.56 -10.58
N TRP A 308 10.59 18.65 -10.15
CA TRP A 308 10.46 17.22 -10.39
C TRP A 308 9.22 16.63 -9.70
N ILE A 309 8.72 17.21 -8.61
CA ILE A 309 7.54 16.68 -7.91
C ILE A 309 6.32 16.70 -8.83
N ALA A 310 6.05 17.85 -9.44
CA ALA A 310 4.96 18.01 -10.40
C ALA A 310 5.22 17.18 -11.67
N ALA A 311 6.44 17.20 -12.20
CA ALA A 311 6.78 16.47 -13.42
C ALA A 311 6.66 14.94 -13.25
N GLU A 312 7.10 14.38 -12.11
CA GLU A 312 6.97 12.95 -11.82
C GLU A 312 5.52 12.55 -11.58
N LYS A 313 4.74 13.40 -10.90
CA LYS A 313 3.28 13.22 -10.78
C LYS A 313 2.61 13.14 -12.15
N ASP A 314 2.89 14.10 -13.04
CA ASP A 314 2.29 14.14 -14.38
C ASP A 314 2.71 12.92 -15.20
N ARG A 315 4.00 12.53 -15.12
CA ARG A 315 4.49 11.32 -15.79
C ARG A 315 3.83 10.05 -15.25
N PHE A 316 3.68 9.93 -13.94
CA PHE A 316 3.04 8.79 -13.31
C PHE A 316 1.58 8.68 -13.73
N LEU A 317 0.80 9.77 -13.67
CA LEU A 317 -0.59 9.78 -14.13
C LEU A 317 -0.72 9.39 -15.62
N ALA A 318 0.17 9.89 -16.48
CA ALA A 318 0.20 9.52 -17.89
C ALA A 318 0.45 8.03 -18.08
N LEU A 319 1.42 7.45 -17.37
CA LEU A 319 1.72 6.02 -17.41
C LEU A 319 0.53 5.16 -16.94
N LEU A 320 -0.14 5.56 -15.85
CA LEU A 320 -1.31 4.85 -15.33
C LEU A 320 -2.45 4.86 -16.36
N ALA A 321 -2.72 6.02 -16.96
CA ALA A 321 -3.74 6.17 -18.00
C ALA A 321 -3.40 5.34 -19.26
N GLU A 322 -2.16 5.38 -19.74
CA GLU A 322 -1.66 4.57 -20.87
C GLU A 322 -1.84 3.06 -20.62
N ALA A 323 -1.65 2.61 -19.38
CA ALA A 323 -1.80 1.21 -19.00
C ALA A 323 -3.27 0.79 -18.73
N GLY A 324 -4.21 1.74 -18.73
CA GLY A 324 -5.62 1.51 -18.40
C GLY A 324 -5.89 1.32 -16.91
N LEU A 325 -5.06 1.91 -16.06
CA LEU A 325 -5.20 1.90 -14.60
C LEU A 325 -5.84 3.21 -14.13
N PRO A 326 -7.05 3.20 -13.54
CA PRO A 326 -7.71 4.41 -13.06
C PRO A 326 -6.90 5.11 -11.97
N ALA A 327 -6.64 6.40 -12.17
CA ALA A 327 -6.01 7.25 -11.18
C ALA A 327 -6.61 8.66 -11.19
N GLU A 328 -6.74 9.28 -10.03
CA GLU A 328 -7.27 10.63 -9.86
C GLU A 328 -6.20 11.56 -9.25
N ALA A 329 -6.23 12.84 -9.62
CA ALA A 329 -5.42 13.87 -8.99
C ALA A 329 -6.31 14.97 -8.41
N ARG A 330 -6.21 15.22 -7.10
CA ARG A 330 -6.97 16.22 -6.35
C ARG A 330 -6.03 17.32 -5.86
N SER A 331 -6.25 18.55 -6.31
CA SER A 331 -5.52 19.72 -5.81
C SER A 331 -6.30 20.41 -4.70
N TYR A 332 -5.62 20.69 -3.59
CA TYR A 332 -6.17 21.40 -2.44
C TYR A 332 -5.56 22.80 -2.35
N PHE A 333 -6.30 23.76 -1.80
CA PHE A 333 -5.83 25.14 -1.60
C PHE A 333 -5.36 25.84 -2.90
N ALA A 334 -5.97 25.50 -4.03
CA ALA A 334 -5.62 26.09 -5.33
C ALA A 334 -5.71 27.63 -5.29
N GLY A 335 -4.76 28.31 -5.93
CA GLY A 335 -4.67 29.77 -5.97
C GLY A 335 -3.98 30.42 -4.77
N GLN A 336 -3.61 29.65 -3.73
CA GLN A 336 -2.86 30.15 -2.58
C GLN A 336 -1.35 29.92 -2.74
N PRO A 337 -0.48 30.74 -2.10
CA PRO A 337 0.95 30.43 -2.02
C PRO A 337 1.18 29.17 -1.19
N GLY A 338 2.16 28.34 -1.61
CA GLY A 338 2.50 27.11 -0.91
C GLY A 338 3.09 27.37 0.48
N SER A 339 2.58 26.69 1.49
CA SER A 339 3.03 26.82 2.88
C SER A 339 3.17 25.48 3.58
N LEU A 340 4.01 25.43 4.64
CA LEU A 340 4.12 24.24 5.48
C LEU A 340 2.80 23.95 6.23
N LYS A 341 2.03 24.99 6.57
CA LYS A 341 0.72 24.79 7.21
C LYS A 341 -0.25 24.01 6.31
N GLN A 342 -0.35 24.36 5.02
CA GLN A 342 -1.16 23.62 4.04
C GLN A 342 -0.73 22.16 3.91
N HIS A 343 0.58 21.90 3.99
CA HIS A 343 1.13 20.54 3.94
C HIS A 343 0.50 19.63 5.00
N PHE A 344 0.25 20.15 6.21
CA PHE A 344 -0.43 19.39 7.27
C PHE A 344 -1.96 19.54 7.24
N ASP A 345 -2.50 20.70 6.85
CA ASP A 345 -3.96 20.89 6.78
C ASP A 345 -4.61 19.92 5.78
N VAL A 346 -3.89 19.52 4.72
CA VAL A 346 -4.40 18.56 3.73
C VAL A 346 -4.77 17.20 4.34
N ILE A 347 -4.18 16.81 5.48
CA ILE A 347 -4.54 15.59 6.23
C ILE A 347 -6.00 15.63 6.69
N LYS A 348 -6.51 16.82 7.01
CA LYS A 348 -7.90 17.03 7.45
C LYS A 348 -8.85 17.27 6.27
N GLU A 349 -8.35 17.87 5.21
CA GLU A 349 -9.15 18.23 4.03
C GLU A 349 -9.26 17.08 3.02
N MET A 350 -8.38 16.08 3.07
CA MET A 350 -8.39 15.01 2.09
C MET A 350 -9.73 14.30 2.09
N ARG A 351 -10.26 14.08 0.89
CA ARG A 351 -11.41 13.22 0.68
C ARG A 351 -10.88 11.86 0.23
N PRO A 352 -11.17 10.77 0.95
CA PRO A 352 -10.95 9.43 0.47
C PRO A 352 -11.68 9.12 -0.85
#